data_AF-A0A1F7NID0-F1
#
_entry.id   AF-A0A1F7NID0-F1
#
_cell.length_a   1.000
_cell.length_b   1.000
_cell.length_c   1.000
_cell.angle_alpha   90.00
_cell.angle_beta   90.00
_cell.angle_gamma   90.00
#
_symmetry.space_group_name_H-M   'P 1'
#
loop_
_entity.id
_entity.type
_entity.pdbx_description
1 polymer ?
#
loop_
_entity_poly.entity_id
_entity_poly.type
_entity_poly.pdbx_seq_one_letter_code
_entity_poly.pdbx_strand_id
1 'polypeptide(L)'
;MLSSLGVEFEAVNVDASPSALKELERLGVPLVPAVAIGDRVVHGWNPKGVAELLGVDYVEPVRLEPVELVERLDRILGAAQRAIRQVPAEKLETKPPERDRTVRDLGYHIFRLSVAFPLAVEQNRFPEDWLTEPTPRSLRDGEAIARYGGGVRSQLK
;
A
#
# COMPACT_ATOMS: atom_id res chain seq x y z
N MET A 1 -8.66 -8.94 9.10
CA MET A 1 -9.12 -8.45 10.41
C MET A 1 -10.61 -8.71 10.62
N LEU A 2 -11.51 -8.16 9.79
CA LEU A 2 -12.96 -8.35 9.99
C LEU A 2 -13.39 -9.84 9.89
N SER A 3 -12.95 -10.54 8.83
CA SER A 3 -13.25 -11.97 8.68
C SER A 3 -12.69 -12.84 9.81
N SER A 4 -11.50 -12.51 10.34
CA SER A 4 -10.91 -13.26 11.47
C SER A 4 -11.65 -13.03 12.79
N LEU A 5 -12.48 -11.99 12.87
CA LEU A 5 -13.35 -11.69 14.00
C LEU A 5 -14.78 -12.25 13.80
N GLY A 6 -15.03 -12.98 12.70
CA GLY A 6 -16.37 -13.51 12.38
C GLY A 6 -17.40 -12.43 12.03
N VAL A 7 -16.95 -11.21 11.71
CA VAL A 7 -17.84 -10.10 11.35
C VAL A 7 -18.17 -10.21 9.86
N GLU A 8 -19.47 -10.20 9.53
CA GLU A 8 -19.94 -10.04 8.16
C GLU A 8 -19.78 -8.58 7.72
N PHE A 9 -19.26 -8.35 6.52
CA PHE A 9 -19.06 -7.03 5.96
C PHE A 9 -19.16 -7.04 4.44
N GLU A 10 -19.48 -5.88 3.88
CA GLU A 10 -19.43 -5.64 2.44
C GLU A 10 -18.08 -5.03 2.07
N ALA A 11 -17.36 -5.65 1.13
CA ALA A 11 -16.13 -5.09 0.57
C ALA A 11 -16.48 -4.26 -0.67
N VAL A 12 -16.37 -2.93 -0.56
CA VAL A 12 -16.74 -2.01 -1.63
C VAL A 12 -15.50 -1.47 -2.34
N ASN A 13 -15.43 -1.68 -3.67
CA ASN A 13 -14.46 -0.98 -4.51
C ASN A 13 -15.02 0.38 -4.91
N VAL A 14 -14.52 1.44 -4.26
CA VAL A 14 -15.00 2.80 -4.47
C VAL A 14 -14.69 3.33 -5.88
N ASP A 15 -13.60 2.86 -6.51
CA ASP A 15 -13.24 3.26 -7.87
C ASP A 15 -14.31 2.83 -8.89
N ALA A 16 -15.01 1.73 -8.59
CA ALA A 16 -16.08 1.18 -9.43
C ALA A 16 -17.49 1.64 -8.99
N SER A 17 -17.63 2.42 -7.92
CA SER A 17 -18.91 2.75 -7.31
C SER A 17 -19.03 4.24 -6.97
N PRO A 18 -19.61 5.07 -7.87
CA PRO A 18 -19.80 6.49 -7.64
C PRO A 18 -20.66 6.81 -6.41
N SER A 19 -21.61 5.94 -6.04
CA SER A 19 -22.40 6.10 -4.82
C SER A 19 -21.57 5.90 -3.55
N ALA A 20 -20.64 4.92 -3.56
CA ALA A 20 -19.73 4.70 -2.44
C ALA A 20 -18.74 5.85 -2.26
N LEU A 21 -18.29 6.47 -3.36
CA LEU A 21 -17.44 7.66 -3.30
C LEU A 21 -18.18 8.84 -2.62
N LYS A 22 -19.43 9.10 -3.01
CA LYS A 22 -20.27 10.12 -2.36
C LYS A 22 -20.50 9.85 -0.88
N GLU A 23 -20.61 8.57 -0.50
CA GLU A 23 -20.75 8.19 0.89
C GLU A 23 -19.48 8.47 1.70
N LEU A 24 -18.29 8.20 1.14
CA LEU A 24 -17.03 8.61 1.77
C LEU A 24 -16.92 10.12 1.93
N GLU A 25 -17.30 10.89 0.90
CA GLU A 25 -17.35 12.36 0.96
C GLU A 25 -18.29 12.84 2.06
N ARG A 26 -19.50 12.25 2.15
CA ARG A 26 -20.48 12.56 3.21
C ARG A 26 -19.94 12.26 4.61
N LEU A 27 -19.19 11.18 4.75
CA LEU A 27 -18.53 10.76 5.99
C LEU A 27 -17.26 11.58 6.30
N GLY A 28 -16.85 12.50 5.42
CA GLY A 28 -15.64 13.31 5.59
C GLY A 28 -14.34 12.50 5.46
N VAL A 29 -14.37 11.38 4.75
CA VAL A 29 -13.21 10.51 4.54
C VAL A 29 -12.49 10.91 3.25
N PRO A 30 -11.24 11.38 3.33
CA PRO A 30 -10.53 11.91 2.16
C PRO A 30 -9.94 10.83 1.26
N LEU A 31 -9.63 9.63 1.79
CA LEU A 31 -9.15 8.51 0.99
C LEU A 31 -9.56 7.14 1.54
N VAL A 32 -9.36 6.10 0.73
CA VAL A 32 -9.47 4.70 1.15
C VAL A 32 -8.12 4.16 1.64
N PRO A 33 -8.09 3.13 2.52
CA PRO A 33 -9.24 2.36 3.03
C PRO A 33 -10.00 3.06 4.15
N ALA A 34 -11.27 2.71 4.31
CA ALA A 34 -12.09 3.11 5.44
C ALA A 34 -13.08 2.00 5.82
N VAL A 35 -13.50 1.99 7.08
CA VAL A 35 -14.53 1.09 7.62
C VAL A 35 -15.64 1.95 8.23
N ALA A 36 -16.88 1.74 7.81
CA ALA A 36 -18.03 2.52 8.27
C ALA A 36 -19.17 1.64 8.81
N ILE A 37 -19.88 2.13 9.83
CA ILE A 37 -21.12 1.56 10.36
C ILE A 37 -22.11 2.71 10.59
N GLY A 38 -23.09 2.84 9.69
CA GLY A 38 -23.95 4.02 9.66
C GLY A 38 -23.11 5.29 9.46
N ASP A 39 -23.23 6.24 10.37
CA ASP A 39 -22.48 7.51 10.34
C ASP A 39 -21.12 7.47 11.06
N ARG A 40 -20.72 6.31 11.59
CA ARG A 40 -19.44 6.15 12.30
C ARG A 40 -18.40 5.57 11.36
N VAL A 41 -17.21 6.16 11.33
CA VAL A 41 -16.17 5.81 10.36
C VAL A 41 -14.78 5.77 10.97
N VAL A 42 -13.98 4.80 10.52
CA VAL A 42 -12.55 4.69 10.82
C VAL A 42 -11.80 4.73 9.50
N HIS A 43 -10.92 5.71 9.36
CA HIS A 43 -10.14 5.94 8.16
C HIS A 43 -8.71 5.39 8.30
N GLY A 44 -8.19 4.82 7.22
CA GLY A 44 -6.84 4.28 7.14
C GLY A 44 -6.67 2.94 7.85
N TRP A 45 -5.41 2.51 7.98
CA TRP A 45 -5.07 1.35 8.79
C TRP A 45 -5.07 1.73 10.28
N ASN A 46 -6.21 1.54 10.95
CA ASN A 46 -6.37 1.76 12.38
C ASN A 46 -7.12 0.59 13.05
N PRO A 47 -6.44 -0.53 13.36
CA PRO A 47 -7.06 -1.71 13.95
C PRO A 47 -7.76 -1.43 15.29
N LYS A 48 -7.17 -0.56 16.13
CA LYS A 48 -7.77 -0.17 17.40
C LYS A 48 -9.09 0.56 17.19
N GLY A 49 -9.11 1.56 16.31
CA GLY A 49 -10.34 2.28 15.97
C GLY A 49 -11.40 1.38 15.37
N VAL A 50 -11.01 0.43 14.51
CA VAL A 50 -11.95 -0.56 13.96
C VAL A 50 -12.53 -1.45 15.06
N ALA A 51 -11.72 -1.88 16.03
CA ALA A 51 -12.21 -2.68 17.15
C ALA A 51 -13.18 -1.89 18.05
N GLU A 52 -12.85 -0.63 18.36
CA GLU A 52 -13.72 0.29 19.10
C GLU A 52 -15.05 0.52 18.36
N LEU A 53 -15.00 0.69 17.02
CA LEU A 53 -16.18 0.85 16.18
C LEU A 53 -17.11 -0.37 16.26
N LEU A 54 -16.53 -1.57 16.33
CA LEU A 54 -17.23 -2.86 16.41
C LEU A 54 -17.61 -3.26 17.84
N GLY A 55 -17.06 -2.61 18.86
CA GLY A 55 -17.25 -2.99 20.26
C GLY A 55 -16.63 -4.35 20.62
N VAL A 56 -15.52 -4.72 19.97
CA VAL A 56 -14.81 -5.99 20.22
C VAL A 56 -13.49 -5.74 20.95
N ASP A 57 -13.07 -6.71 21.75
CA ASP A 57 -11.78 -6.66 22.40
C ASP A 57 -10.65 -6.70 21.37
N TYR A 58 -9.68 -5.79 21.52
CA TYR A 58 -8.49 -5.76 20.69
C TYR A 58 -7.24 -5.68 21.58
N VAL A 59 -6.44 -6.73 21.47
CA VAL A 59 -5.10 -6.77 22.07
C VAL A 59 -4.12 -6.27 21.02
N GLU A 60 -3.49 -5.13 21.30
CA GLU A 60 -2.48 -4.59 20.40
C GLU A 60 -1.29 -5.59 20.31
N PRO A 61 -0.89 -6.01 19.10
CA PRO A 61 0.24 -6.90 18.96
C PRO A 61 1.52 -6.19 19.40
N VAL A 62 2.48 -6.99 19.88
CA VAL A 62 3.82 -6.49 20.20
C VAL A 62 4.40 -5.85 18.95
N ARG A 63 4.78 -4.57 19.07
CA ARG A 63 5.43 -3.85 17.99
C ARG A 63 6.85 -4.39 17.83
N LEU A 64 7.21 -4.68 16.60
CA LEU A 64 8.57 -5.12 16.28
C LEU A 64 9.53 -3.95 16.41
N GLU A 65 10.75 -4.25 16.83
CA GLU A 65 11.84 -3.26 16.85
C GLU A 65 12.14 -2.76 15.42
N PRO A 66 12.58 -1.51 15.25
CA PRO A 66 12.86 -0.95 13.93
C PRO A 66 13.80 -1.81 13.08
N VAL A 67 14.82 -2.41 13.69
CA VAL A 67 15.78 -3.30 13.00
C VAL A 67 15.07 -4.52 12.42
N GLU A 68 14.13 -5.12 13.15
CA GLU A 68 13.40 -6.29 12.68
C GLU A 68 12.41 -5.92 11.56
N LEU A 69 11.80 -4.73 11.63
CA LEU A 69 10.95 -4.22 10.56
C LEU A 69 11.76 -4.04 9.26
N VAL A 70 12.96 -3.46 9.34
CA VAL A 70 13.86 -3.29 8.19
C VAL A 70 14.27 -4.64 7.62
N GLU A 71 14.64 -5.61 8.45
CA GLU A 71 14.99 -6.96 7.97
C GLU A 71 13.83 -7.65 7.25
N ARG A 72 12.62 -7.57 7.79
CA ARG A 72 11.43 -8.16 7.17
C ARG A 72 11.10 -7.45 5.85
N LEU A 73 11.21 -6.12 5.82
CA LEU A 73 11.03 -5.35 4.60
C LEU A 73 12.08 -5.73 3.55
N ASP A 74 13.37 -5.87 3.91
CA ASP A 74 14.43 -6.29 2.99
C ASP A 74 14.15 -7.65 2.35
N ARG A 75 13.59 -8.60 3.12
CA ARG A 75 13.17 -9.91 2.59
C ARG A 75 12.05 -9.78 1.56
N ILE A 76 11.05 -8.94 1.83
CA ILE A 76 9.94 -8.64 0.91
C ILE A 76 10.46 -7.97 -0.36
N LEU A 77 11.30 -6.94 -0.24
CA LEU A 77 11.88 -6.23 -1.37
C LEU A 77 12.80 -7.13 -2.20
N GLY A 78 13.57 -8.00 -1.55
CA GLY A 78 14.37 -9.02 -2.24
C GLY A 78 13.50 -10.02 -3.01
N ALA A 79 12.35 -10.42 -2.47
CA ALA A 79 11.39 -11.26 -3.19
C ALA A 79 10.76 -10.51 -4.38
N ALA A 80 10.38 -9.24 -4.20
CA ALA A 80 9.85 -8.39 -5.27
C ALA A 80 10.87 -8.25 -6.42
N GLN A 81 12.16 -8.07 -6.11
CA GLN A 81 13.23 -8.03 -7.13
C GLN A 81 13.34 -9.33 -7.93
N ARG A 82 13.14 -10.49 -7.29
CA ARG A 82 13.14 -11.78 -8.01
C ARG A 82 11.88 -11.94 -8.84
N ALA A 83 10.72 -11.52 -8.33
CA ALA A 83 9.45 -11.63 -9.03
C ALA A 83 9.42 -10.76 -10.29
N ILE A 84 9.81 -9.49 -10.19
CA ILE A 84 9.72 -8.57 -11.33
C ILE A 84 10.65 -8.95 -12.50
N ARG A 85 11.78 -9.59 -12.21
CA ARG A 85 12.69 -10.15 -13.24
C ARG A 85 12.08 -11.29 -14.05
N GLN A 86 11.10 -11.99 -13.48
CA GLN A 86 10.43 -13.10 -14.15
C GLN A 86 9.26 -12.63 -15.02
N VAL A 87 8.87 -11.35 -14.93
CA VAL A 87 7.79 -10.79 -15.75
C VAL A 87 8.34 -10.50 -17.15
N PRO A 88 7.79 -11.10 -18.21
CA PRO A 88 8.18 -10.78 -19.58
C PRO A 88 7.93 -9.30 -19.91
N ALA A 89 8.81 -8.69 -20.70
CA ALA A 89 8.77 -7.25 -20.98
C ALA A 89 7.42 -6.81 -21.59
N GLU A 90 6.85 -7.61 -22.48
CA GLU A 90 5.56 -7.39 -23.11
C GLU A 90 4.37 -7.47 -22.14
N LYS A 91 4.56 -8.05 -20.95
CA LYS A 91 3.53 -8.12 -19.90
C LYS A 91 3.60 -6.96 -18.90
N LEU A 92 4.67 -6.16 -18.90
CA LEU A 92 4.84 -5.08 -17.95
C LEU A 92 3.76 -3.99 -18.07
N GLU A 93 3.28 -3.72 -19.29
CA GLU A 93 2.21 -2.74 -19.52
C GLU A 93 0.79 -3.33 -19.33
N THR A 94 0.68 -4.62 -18.95
CA THR A 94 -0.62 -5.24 -18.69
C THR A 94 -1.25 -4.62 -17.45
N LYS A 95 -2.55 -4.31 -17.53
CA LYS A 95 -3.38 -3.88 -16.41
C LYS A 95 -4.37 -4.99 -16.04
N PRO A 96 -4.40 -5.46 -14.78
CA PRO A 96 -5.42 -6.38 -14.34
C PRO A 96 -6.80 -5.69 -14.30
N PRO A 97 -7.91 -6.41 -14.54
CA PRO A 97 -9.24 -5.80 -14.55
C PRO A 97 -9.65 -5.22 -13.19
N GLU A 98 -9.09 -5.75 -12.09
CA GLU A 98 -9.41 -5.33 -10.73
C GLU A 98 -8.74 -3.99 -10.35
N ARG A 99 -7.73 -3.54 -11.11
CA ARG A 99 -6.97 -2.34 -10.74
C ARG A 99 -6.36 -1.66 -11.96
N ASP A 100 -6.63 -0.37 -12.13
CA ASP A 100 -6.08 0.47 -13.20
C ASP A 100 -4.61 0.84 -12.96
N ARG A 101 -3.73 -0.16 -12.88
CA ARG A 101 -2.29 -0.01 -12.67
C ARG A 101 -1.54 -1.06 -13.47
N THR A 102 -0.50 -0.64 -14.18
CA THR A 102 0.34 -1.59 -14.93
C THR A 102 1.18 -2.45 -13.99
N VAL A 103 1.56 -3.66 -14.43
CA VAL A 103 2.53 -4.49 -13.68
C VAL A 103 3.86 -3.73 -13.49
N ARG A 104 4.25 -2.91 -14.46
CA ARG A 104 5.42 -2.02 -14.38
C ARG A 104 5.31 -1.04 -13.21
N ASP A 105 4.20 -0.32 -13.13
CA ASP A 105 3.95 0.65 -12.07
C ASP A 105 3.83 -0.01 -10.71
N LEU A 106 3.22 -1.19 -10.62
CA LEU A 106 3.20 -1.95 -9.39
C LEU A 106 4.62 -2.36 -8.95
N GLY A 107 5.43 -2.88 -9.87
CA GLY A 107 6.80 -3.30 -9.61
C GLY A 107 7.67 -2.15 -9.10
N TYR A 108 7.59 -0.98 -9.73
CA TYR A 108 8.27 0.23 -9.26
C TYR A 108 7.76 0.71 -7.90
N HIS A 109 6.44 0.79 -7.75
CA HIS A 109 5.79 1.37 -6.58
C HIS A 109 6.12 0.66 -5.27
N ILE A 110 6.28 -0.67 -5.28
CA ILE A 110 6.71 -1.44 -4.08
C ILE A 110 8.02 -0.89 -3.50
N PHE A 111 8.99 -0.56 -4.36
CA PHE A 111 10.28 0.01 -3.92
C PHE A 111 10.15 1.50 -3.60
N ARG A 112 9.49 2.28 -4.46
CA ARG A 112 9.37 3.73 -4.27
C ARG A 112 8.66 4.10 -2.97
N LEU A 113 7.61 3.37 -2.62
CA LEU A 113 6.85 3.60 -1.39
C LEU A 113 7.69 3.25 -0.15
N SER A 114 8.52 2.20 -0.23
CA SER A 114 9.39 1.77 0.88
C SER A 114 10.43 2.81 1.27
N VAL A 115 10.94 3.59 0.30
CA VAL A 115 11.89 4.68 0.57
C VAL A 115 11.22 6.02 0.87
N ALA A 116 9.93 6.18 0.57
CA ALA A 116 9.21 7.43 0.78
C ALA A 116 9.20 7.85 2.25
N PHE A 117 9.00 6.91 3.18
CA PHE A 117 8.91 7.22 4.60
C PHE A 117 10.25 7.64 5.23
N PRO A 118 11.38 6.93 5.01
CA PRO A 118 12.69 7.43 5.42
C PRO A 118 13.01 8.81 4.86
N LEU A 119 12.75 9.05 3.56
CA LEU A 119 12.94 10.37 2.95
C LEU A 119 12.04 11.43 3.59
N ALA A 120 10.86 11.06 4.06
CA ALA A 120 9.94 11.99 4.71
C ALA A 120 10.50 12.49 6.03
N VAL A 121 11.11 11.58 6.79
CA VAL A 121 11.79 11.89 8.05
C VAL A 121 13.01 12.77 7.77
N GLU A 122 13.84 12.39 6.80
CA GLU A 122 15.04 13.15 6.43
C GLU A 122 14.73 14.57 5.96
N GLN A 123 13.68 14.72 5.15
CA GLN A 123 13.30 16.00 4.54
C GLN A 123 12.27 16.79 5.35
N ASN A 124 11.82 16.24 6.49
CA ASN A 124 10.76 16.80 7.32
C ASN A 124 9.51 17.23 6.53
N ARG A 125 9.12 16.42 5.54
CA ARG A 125 7.94 16.65 4.68
C ARG A 125 7.45 15.34 4.09
N PHE A 126 6.15 15.21 3.86
CA PHE A 126 5.59 14.06 3.16
C PHE A 126 4.63 14.51 2.05
N PRO A 127 5.16 14.85 0.87
CA PRO A 127 4.36 15.18 -0.30
C PRO A 127 3.46 14.00 -0.69
N GLU A 128 2.18 14.27 -0.95
CA GLU A 128 1.21 13.24 -1.30
C GLU A 128 1.52 12.57 -2.65
N ASP A 129 2.12 13.31 -3.57
CA ASP A 129 2.54 12.81 -4.88
C ASP A 129 3.56 11.66 -4.78
N TRP A 130 4.34 11.58 -3.69
CA TRP A 130 5.25 10.45 -3.43
C TRP A 130 4.52 9.09 -3.37
N LEU A 131 3.24 9.09 -3.02
CA LEU A 131 2.41 7.89 -2.97
C LEU A 131 1.93 7.44 -4.35
N THR A 132 1.92 8.35 -5.32
CA THR A 132 1.32 8.12 -6.65
C THR A 132 2.31 8.32 -7.80
N GLU A 133 3.58 8.57 -7.49
CA GLU A 133 4.65 8.74 -8.48
C GLU A 133 4.66 7.62 -9.54
N PRO A 134 4.55 7.98 -10.83
CA PRO A 134 4.57 6.99 -11.90
C PRO A 134 5.98 6.44 -12.10
N THR A 135 6.08 5.25 -12.70
CA THR A 135 7.38 4.69 -13.05
C THR A 135 8.13 5.61 -14.02
N PRO A 136 9.39 5.98 -13.74
CA PRO A 136 10.20 6.72 -14.68
C PRO A 136 10.32 6.01 -16.03
N ARG A 137 10.21 6.75 -17.15
CA ARG A 137 10.29 6.21 -18.52
C ARG A 137 11.60 5.47 -18.85
N SER A 138 12.63 5.67 -18.02
CA SER A 138 13.92 4.97 -18.11
C SER A 138 13.86 3.53 -17.59
N LEU A 139 12.93 3.21 -16.70
CA LEU A 139 12.76 1.86 -16.13
C LEU A 139 11.79 1.06 -17.00
N ARG A 140 12.31 0.52 -18.12
CA ARG A 140 11.50 -0.09 -19.18
C ARG A 140 11.23 -1.58 -19.00
N ASP A 141 12.06 -2.27 -18.24
CA ASP A 141 11.99 -3.71 -18.07
C ASP A 141 12.12 -4.12 -16.59
N GLY A 142 11.89 -5.41 -16.33
CA GLY A 142 11.96 -5.95 -14.98
C GLY A 142 13.36 -5.87 -14.36
N GLU A 143 14.42 -5.92 -15.16
CA GLU A 143 15.80 -5.80 -14.65
C GLU A 143 16.10 -4.36 -14.22
N ALA A 144 15.67 -3.37 -14.98
CA ALA A 144 15.82 -1.96 -14.62
C ALA A 144 15.08 -1.63 -13.32
N ILE A 145 13.85 -2.12 -13.16
CA ILE A 145 13.08 -1.97 -11.92
C ILE A 145 13.76 -2.70 -10.77
N ALA A 146 14.24 -3.92 -10.99
CA ALA A 146 14.94 -4.66 -9.96
C ALA A 146 16.25 -3.98 -9.53
N ARG A 147 16.99 -3.36 -10.47
CA ARG A 147 18.19 -2.57 -10.16
C ARG A 147 17.85 -1.34 -9.32
N TYR A 148 16.80 -0.61 -9.66
CA TYR A 148 16.27 0.48 -8.83
C TYR A 148 15.94 -0.01 -7.42
N GLY A 149 15.23 -1.15 -7.31
CA GLY A 149 14.93 -1.77 -6.03
C GLY A 149 16.17 -2.17 -5.21
N GLY A 150 17.27 -2.52 -5.88
CA GLY A 150 18.56 -2.80 -5.21
C GLY A 150 19.17 -1.55 -4.59
N GLY A 151 19.04 -0.39 -5.25
CA GLY A 151 19.41 0.91 -4.69
C GLY A 151 18.58 1.23 -3.45
N VAL A 152 17.25 1.08 -3.53
CA VAL A 152 16.35 1.29 -2.38
C VAL A 152 16.72 0.40 -1.19
N ARG A 153 16.93 -0.90 -1.43
CA ARG A 153 17.34 -1.84 -0.36
C ARG A 153 18.66 -1.46 0.31
N SER A 154 19.56 -0.82 -0.42
CA SER A 154 20.85 -0.36 0.12
C SER A 154 20.71 0.91 0.98
N GLN A 155 19.69 1.73 0.73
CA GLN A 155 19.40 2.94 1.52
C GLN A 155 18.66 2.63 2.83
N LEU A 156 17.97 1.49 2.91
CA LEU A 156 17.22 1.08 4.10
C LEU A 156 18.09 0.37 5.15
N LYS A 157 19.33 0.04 4.82
CA LYS A 157 20.30 -0.66 5.69
C LYS A 157 21.31 0.34 6.23
#